data_AF-A0A955FGF3-F1
#
_entry.id   AF-A0A955FGF3-F1
#
_cell.length_a   1.000
_cell.length_b   1.000
_cell.length_c   1.000
_cell.angle_alpha   90.00
_cell.angle_beta   90.00
_cell.angle_gamma   90.00
#
_symmetry.space_group_name_H-M   'P 1'
#
loop_
_entity.id
_entity.type
_entity.pdbx_description
1 polymer ?
#
loop_
_entity_poly.entity_id
_entity_poly.type
_entity_poly.pdbx_seq_one_letter_code
_entity_poly.pdbx_strand_id
1 'polypeptide(L)'
;MSDTFNPYANLVLDDEEQALENAMRRGEFDSVDNFEEVKKQAEAAAKRHIELQTSKPVTLRVKQADLIKIKAKAKRSNMPYQTLMGAVLHNFAENKTEIKLS
;
A
#
# COMPACT_ATOMS: atom_id res chain seq x y z
N MET A 1 20.66 -19.22 32.18
CA MET A 1 20.90 -17.82 31.74
C MET A 1 20.28 -17.70 30.37
N SER A 2 19.23 -16.88 30.21
CA SER A 2 18.54 -16.69 28.93
C SER A 2 19.30 -15.66 28.09
N ASP A 3 19.92 -16.10 27.00
CA ASP A 3 20.43 -15.19 25.98
C ASP A 3 19.26 -14.38 25.43
N THR A 4 19.26 -13.08 25.70
CA THR A 4 18.27 -12.15 25.19
C THR A 4 18.69 -11.80 23.77
N PHE A 5 18.01 -12.38 22.78
CA PHE A 5 18.19 -12.00 21.38
C PHE A 5 17.87 -10.51 21.22
N ASN A 6 18.90 -9.70 20.93
CA ASN A 6 18.73 -8.29 20.58
C ASN A 6 18.68 -8.16 19.04
N PRO A 7 17.49 -7.97 18.43
CA PRO A 7 17.35 -7.86 16.98
C PRO A 7 18.02 -6.61 16.38
N TYR A 8 18.49 -5.68 17.21
CA TYR A 8 19.06 -4.39 16.80
C TYR A 8 20.58 -4.31 16.92
N ALA A 9 21.27 -5.41 17.26
CA ALA A 9 22.70 -5.42 17.55
C ALA A 9 23.59 -4.91 16.40
N ASN A 10 23.13 -5.00 15.15
CA ASN A 10 23.82 -4.50 13.95
C ASN A 10 22.97 -3.51 13.14
N LEU A 11 22.06 -2.78 13.80
CA LEU A 11 21.24 -1.79 13.12
C LEU A 11 22.11 -0.59 12.68
N VAL A 12 22.21 -0.37 11.37
CA VAL A 12 22.83 0.82 10.79
C VAL A 12 21.71 1.77 10.44
N LEU A 13 21.64 2.90 11.15
CA LEU A 13 20.67 3.96 10.88
C LEU A 13 21.17 4.81 9.70
N ASP A 14 20.24 5.21 8.83
CA ASP A 14 20.56 6.24 7.85
C ASP A 14 20.67 7.64 8.48
N ASP A 15 21.08 8.63 7.69
CA ASP A 15 21.32 9.99 8.18
C ASP A 15 20.04 10.65 8.75
N GLU A 16 18.85 10.31 8.22
CA GLU A 16 17.57 10.84 8.70
C GLU A 16 17.17 10.18 10.02
N GLU A 17 17.29 8.85 10.11
CA GLU A 17 17.02 8.07 11.30
C GLU A 17 17.96 8.45 12.46
N GLN A 18 19.26 8.64 12.16
CA GLN A 18 20.25 9.05 13.15
C GLN A 18 19.98 10.47 13.67
N ALA A 19 19.49 11.37 12.81
CA ALA A 19 19.10 12.72 13.21
C ALA A 19 17.89 12.71 14.17
N LEU A 20 16.89 11.87 13.90
CA LEU A 20 15.73 11.64 14.76
C LEU A 20 16.15 11.09 16.14
N GLU A 21 16.99 10.06 16.16
CA GLU A 21 17.51 9.44 17.39
C GLU A 21 18.22 10.48 18.28
N ASN A 22 19.06 11.31 17.66
CA ASN A 22 19.77 12.38 18.36
C ASN A 22 18.80 13.47 18.87
N ALA A 23 17.79 13.85 18.10
CA ALA A 23 16.77 14.83 18.51
C ALA A 23 15.92 14.33 19.70
N MET A 24 15.56 13.03 19.69
CA MET A 24 14.90 12.38 20.82
C MET A 24 15.78 12.39 22.07
N ARG A 25 17.07 12.08 21.92
CA ARG A 25 18.04 12.07 23.02
C ARG A 25 18.30 13.46 23.60
N ARG A 26 18.18 14.51 22.78
CA ARG A 26 18.27 15.92 23.19
C ARG A 26 16.96 16.44 23.82
N GLY A 27 15.89 15.65 23.82
CA GLY A 27 14.61 16.02 24.43
C GLY A 27 13.87 17.11 23.65
N GLU A 28 14.05 17.18 22.32
CA GLU A 28 13.44 18.21 21.46
C GLU A 28 11.93 18.00 21.21
N PHE A 29 11.37 16.88 21.66
CA PHE A 29 9.98 16.53 21.45
C PHE A 29 9.20 16.53 22.76
N ASP A 30 8.17 17.37 22.81
CA ASP A 30 7.17 17.36 23.87
C ASP A 30 5.91 16.59 23.44
N SER A 31 5.28 15.91 24.39
CA SER A 31 4.00 15.25 24.15
C SER A 31 2.92 16.28 23.86
N VAL A 32 2.14 16.05 22.80
CA VAL A 32 0.97 16.86 22.49
C VAL A 32 -0.12 16.67 23.55
N ASP A 33 -0.84 17.74 23.90
CA ASP A 33 -1.85 17.74 24.97
C ASP A 33 -2.96 16.69 24.77
N ASN A 34 -3.26 16.31 23.53
CA ASN A 34 -4.27 15.33 23.14
C ASN A 34 -3.65 14.03 22.59
N PHE A 35 -2.54 13.58 23.18
CA PHE A 35 -1.76 12.42 22.73
C PHE A 35 -2.60 11.18 22.39
N GLU A 36 -3.55 10.79 23.25
CA GLU A 36 -4.41 9.61 23.02
C GLU A 36 -5.30 9.75 21.77
N GLU A 37 -5.80 10.96 21.51
CA GLU A 37 -6.61 11.21 20.31
C GLU A 37 -5.75 11.17 19.05
N VAL A 38 -4.59 11.84 19.08
CA VAL A 38 -3.65 11.87 17.94
C VAL A 38 -3.12 10.47 17.63
N LYS A 39 -2.77 9.70 18.67
CA LYS A 39 -2.37 8.30 18.53
C LYS A 39 -3.46 7.46 17.86
N LYS A 40 -4.70 7.57 18.34
CA LYS A 40 -5.84 6.84 17.74
C LYS A 40 -6.08 7.24 16.29
N GLN A 41 -5.94 8.51 15.96
CA GLN A 41 -6.06 8.99 14.57
C GLN A 41 -4.93 8.43 13.68
N ALA A 42 -3.69 8.43 14.17
CA ALA A 42 -2.54 7.89 13.46
C ALA A 42 -2.68 6.37 13.24
N GLU A 43 -3.08 5.62 14.26
CA GLU A 43 -3.35 4.18 14.16
C GLU A 43 -4.47 3.88 13.15
N ALA A 44 -5.57 4.65 13.18
CA ALA A 44 -6.65 4.51 12.22
C ALA A 44 -6.21 4.83 10.79
N ALA A 45 -5.39 5.87 10.60
CA ALA A 45 -4.84 6.24 9.30
C ALA A 45 -3.90 5.14 8.76
N ALA A 46 -2.99 4.62 9.58
CA ALA A 46 -2.10 3.52 9.22
C ALA A 46 -2.89 2.26 8.83
N LYS A 47 -3.90 1.89 9.63
CA LYS A 47 -4.77 0.75 9.34
C LYS A 47 -5.50 0.92 8.01
N ARG A 48 -6.11 2.09 7.76
CA ARG A 48 -6.77 2.40 6.49
C ARG A 48 -5.81 2.32 5.31
N HIS A 49 -4.60 2.85 5.45
CA HIS A 49 -3.60 2.78 4.41
C HIS A 49 -3.26 1.33 4.05
N ILE A 50 -3.00 0.47 5.05
CA ILE A 50 -2.74 -0.96 4.83
C ILE A 50 -3.94 -1.65 4.19
N GLU A 51 -5.17 -1.37 4.65
CA GLU A 51 -6.39 -1.94 4.10
C GLU A 51 -6.62 -1.56 2.62
N LEU A 52 -6.30 -0.32 2.24
CA LEU A 52 -6.41 0.17 0.86
C LEU A 52 -5.33 -0.43 -0.06
N GLN A 53 -4.15 -0.73 0.47
CA GLN A 53 -3.06 -1.38 -0.27
C GLN A 53 -3.26 -2.90 -0.40
N THR A 54 -4.13 -3.49 0.43
CA THR A 54 -4.38 -4.93 0.40
C THR A 54 -5.31 -5.30 -0.74
N SER A 55 -4.87 -6.20 -1.61
CA SER A 55 -5.71 -6.72 -2.70
C SER A 55 -6.81 -7.64 -2.15
N LYS A 56 -8.05 -7.42 -2.60
CA LYS A 56 -9.21 -8.27 -2.27
C LYS A 56 -9.68 -9.03 -3.51
N PRO A 57 -10.05 -10.32 -3.41
CA PRO A 57 -10.54 -11.08 -4.55
C PRO A 57 -11.92 -10.59 -4.98
N VAL A 58 -12.14 -10.47 -6.29
CA VAL A 58 -13.43 -10.10 -6.89
C VAL A 58 -13.81 -11.13 -7.95
N THR A 59 -15.03 -11.67 -7.85
CA THR A 59 -15.57 -12.64 -8.83
C THR A 59 -16.35 -11.88 -9.91
N LEU A 60 -15.92 -11.98 -11.17
CA LEU A 60 -16.58 -11.36 -12.32
C LEU A 60 -16.96 -12.43 -13.35
N ARG A 61 -18.21 -12.39 -13.86
CA ARG A 61 -18.61 -13.17 -15.03
C ARG A 61 -18.28 -12.40 -16.30
N VAL A 62 -17.53 -13.01 -17.20
CA VAL A 62 -17.12 -12.43 -18.48
C VAL A 62 -17.57 -13.35 -19.60
N LYS A 63 -18.05 -12.81 -20.72
CA LYS A 63 -18.38 -13.61 -21.90
C LYS A 63 -17.12 -14.26 -22.46
N GLN A 64 -17.23 -15.51 -22.92
CA GLN A 64 -16.09 -16.26 -23.47
C GLN A 64 -15.41 -15.52 -24.62
N ALA A 65 -16.18 -14.91 -25.51
CA ALA A 65 -15.66 -14.14 -26.63
C ALA A 65 -14.80 -12.93 -26.17
N ASP A 66 -15.21 -12.25 -25.11
CA ASP A 66 -14.49 -11.09 -24.58
C ASP A 66 -13.23 -11.54 -23.85
N LEU A 67 -13.28 -12.64 -23.11
CA LEU A 67 -12.11 -13.24 -22.47
C LEU A 67 -11.01 -13.59 -23.49
N ILE A 68 -11.39 -14.14 -24.65
CA ILE A 68 -10.45 -14.44 -25.74
C ILE A 68 -9.79 -13.17 -26.26
N LYS A 69 -10.58 -12.09 -26.49
CA LYS A 69 -10.05 -10.79 -26.94
C LYS A 69 -9.09 -10.18 -25.92
N ILE A 70 -9.44 -10.24 -24.62
CA ILE A 70 -8.59 -9.74 -23.53
C ILE A 70 -7.27 -10.50 -23.50
N LYS A 71 -7.29 -11.84 -23.57
CA LYS A 71 -6.08 -12.66 -23.62
C LYS A 71 -5.21 -12.33 -24.83
N ALA A 72 -5.81 -12.13 -26.00
CA ALA A 72 -5.09 -11.72 -27.20
C ALA A 72 -4.42 -10.35 -27.04
N LYS A 73 -5.11 -9.37 -26.42
CA LYS A 73 -4.56 -8.04 -26.15
C LYS A 73 -3.42 -8.09 -25.12
N ALA A 74 -3.59 -8.87 -24.06
CA ALA A 74 -2.57 -9.06 -23.03
C ALA A 74 -1.28 -9.67 -23.61
N LYS A 75 -1.41 -10.68 -24.48
CA LYS A 75 -0.27 -11.29 -25.18
C LYS A 75 0.49 -10.28 -26.05
N ARG A 76 -0.21 -9.37 -26.74
CA ARG A 76 0.43 -8.30 -27.53
C ARG A 76 1.19 -7.30 -26.67
N SER A 77 0.69 -7.02 -25.46
CA SER A 77 1.34 -6.13 -24.49
C SER A 77 2.36 -6.83 -23.58
N ASN A 78 2.71 -8.09 -23.87
CA ASN A 78 3.63 -8.92 -23.09
C ASN A 78 3.32 -8.95 -21.57
N MET A 79 2.03 -8.98 -21.22
CA MET A 79 1.54 -8.89 -19.85
C MET A 79 0.53 -10.01 -19.57
N PRO A 80 0.45 -10.55 -18.34
CA PRO A 80 -0.62 -11.48 -17.97
C PRO A 80 -2.00 -10.85 -18.13
N TYR A 81 -2.99 -11.62 -18.61
CA TYR A 81 -4.35 -11.10 -18.83
C TYR A 81 -5.02 -10.61 -17.54
N GLN A 82 -4.69 -11.21 -16.39
CA GLN A 82 -5.15 -10.76 -15.08
C GLN A 82 -4.59 -9.38 -14.72
N THR A 83 -3.30 -9.15 -14.97
CA THR A 83 -2.65 -7.85 -14.76
C THR A 83 -3.25 -6.79 -15.67
N LEU A 84 -3.53 -7.11 -16.95
CA LEU A 84 -4.22 -6.19 -17.86
C LEU A 84 -5.61 -5.81 -17.36
N MET A 85 -6.38 -6.79 -16.87
CA MET A 85 -7.70 -6.53 -16.28
C MET A 85 -7.59 -5.62 -15.05
N GLY A 86 -6.61 -5.86 -14.17
CA GLY A 86 -6.34 -5.01 -13.01
C GLY A 86 -5.97 -3.58 -13.39
N ALA A 87 -5.10 -3.40 -14.40
CA ALA A 87 -4.70 -2.08 -14.89
C ALA A 87 -5.88 -1.30 -15.49
N VAL A 88 -6.78 -1.96 -16.22
CA VAL A 88 -8.00 -1.32 -16.73
C VAL A 88 -8.93 -0.91 -15.60
N LEU A 89 -9.14 -1.77 -14.59
CA LEU A 89 -9.97 -1.45 -13.42
C LEU A 89 -9.39 -0.27 -12.63
N HIS A 90 -8.08 -0.23 -12.43
CA HIS A 90 -7.39 0.88 -11.78
C HIS A 90 -7.53 2.19 -12.56
N ASN A 91 -7.24 2.18 -13.87
CA ASN A 91 -7.40 3.36 -14.71
C ASN A 91 -8.86 3.85 -14.78
N PHE A 92 -9.83 2.95 -14.72
CA PHE A 92 -11.24 3.30 -14.64
C PHE A 92 -11.58 3.96 -13.30
N ALA A 93 -11.12 3.40 -12.18
CA ALA A 93 -11.33 3.96 -10.85
C ALA A 93 -10.70 5.35 -10.67
N GLU A 94 -9.57 5.60 -11.34
CA GLU A 94 -8.88 6.90 -11.33
C GLU A 94 -9.45 7.90 -12.36
N ASN A 95 -10.61 7.60 -12.98
CA ASN A 95 -11.25 8.42 -14.02
C ASN A 95 -10.36 8.71 -15.24
N LYS A 96 -9.31 7.91 -15.49
CA LYS A 96 -8.44 8.04 -16.67
C LYS A 96 -9.08 7.47 -17.95
N THR A 97 -10.25 6.84 -17.82
CA THR A 97 -11.01 6.28 -18.95
C THR A 97 -12.49 6.59 -18.76
N GLU A 98 -13.08 7.42 -19.63
CA GLU A 98 -14.53 7.64 -19.66
C GLU A 98 -15.22 6.43 -20.30
N ILE A 99 -16.09 5.74 -19.54
CA ILE A 99 -17.00 4.75 -20.11
C ILE A 99 -18.38 5.41 -20.18
N LYS A 100 -18.89 5.61 -21.40
CA LYS A 100 -20.28 5.99 -21.61
C LYS A 100 -21.16 4.79 -21.27
N LEU A 101 -21.75 4.81 -20.08
CA LEU A 101 -22.87 3.94 -19.75
C LEU A 101 -24.11 4.57 -20.40
N SER A 102 -24.51 4.01 -21.54
CA SER A 102 -25.74 4.35 -22.25
C SER A 102 -26.96 3.75 -21.57
#